data_AF-A0A6M8NV47-F1
#
_entry.id   AF-A0A6M8NV47-F1
#
_cell.length_a   1.000
_cell.length_b   1.000
_cell.length_c   1.000
_cell.angle_alpha   90.00
_cell.angle_beta   90.00
_cell.angle_gamma   90.00
#
_symmetry.space_group_name_H-M   'P 1'
#
loop_
_entity.id
_entity.type
_entity.pdbx_description
1 polymer ?
#
loop_
_entity_poly.entity_id
_entity_poly.type
_entity_poly.pdbx_seq_one_letter_code
_entity_poly.pdbx_strand_id
1 'polypeptide(L)'
;MIEIEDENQNKKEFFKALVLKKLGEEIDDLIEDNVIILARVSGYEVIYFFYDNKKKIVILDQLNYDLNTAIDTTNIEKIAKAITVKIGIEKEELEDYKFIFFKEKKPVIHTFSIVSNQFNDLSLGLVLNP
;
A
#
# COMPACT_ATOMS: atom_id res chain seq x y z
N MET A 1 31.53 19.33 4.13
CA MET A 1 30.32 18.87 4.83
C MET A 1 29.57 18.06 3.81
N ILE A 2 29.70 16.73 3.87
CA ILE A 2 29.02 15.84 2.94
C ILE A 2 27.64 15.64 3.56
N GLU A 3 26.62 16.27 2.95
CA GLU A 3 25.23 15.94 3.26
C GLU A 3 25.06 14.46 2.89
N ILE A 4 24.96 13.62 3.92
CA ILE A 4 24.45 12.27 3.75
C ILE A 4 22.97 12.51 3.47
N GLU A 5 22.58 12.57 2.20
CA GLU A 5 21.18 12.43 1.82
C GLU A 5 20.67 11.15 2.46
N ASP A 6 19.70 11.31 3.37
CA ASP A 6 19.03 10.21 4.04
C ASP A 6 18.49 9.27 2.96
N GLU A 7 18.88 7.99 2.96
CA GLU A 7 18.43 7.00 1.96
C GLU A 7 16.88 6.98 1.84
N ASN A 8 16.18 7.32 2.93
CA ASN A 8 14.73 7.48 2.99
C ASN A 8 14.17 8.68 2.18
N GLN A 9 14.90 9.79 2.10
CA GLN A 9 14.45 10.95 1.33
C GLN A 9 14.53 10.65 -0.17
N ASN A 10 15.60 9.97 -0.60
CA ASN A 10 15.75 9.49 -1.97
C ASN A 10 14.65 8.50 -2.37
N LYS A 11 14.18 7.68 -1.42
CA LYS A 11 13.09 6.71 -1.64
C LYS A 11 11.72 7.37 -1.79
N LYS A 12 11.37 8.33 -0.93
CA LYS A 12 10.11 9.09 -1.05
C LYS A 12 10.06 9.87 -2.36
N GLU A 13 11.12 10.57 -2.70
CA GLU A 13 11.21 11.32 -3.97
C GLU A 13 11.13 10.41 -5.19
N PHE A 14 11.76 9.22 -5.13
CA PHE A 14 11.59 8.20 -6.16
C PHE A 14 10.12 7.80 -6.35
N PHE A 15 9.39 7.48 -5.27
CA PHE A 15 7.98 7.10 -5.38
C PHE A 15 7.08 8.25 -5.84
N LYS A 16 7.30 9.48 -5.35
CA LYS A 16 6.59 10.68 -5.83
C LYS A 16 6.78 10.87 -7.33
N ALA A 17 8.03 10.82 -7.80
CA ALA A 17 8.34 10.96 -9.22
C ALA A 17 7.72 9.82 -10.05
N LEU A 18 7.71 8.60 -9.52
CA LEU A 18 7.15 7.44 -10.19
C LEU A 18 5.62 7.53 -10.29
N VAL A 19 4.93 7.96 -9.24
CA VAL A 19 3.48 8.21 -9.27
C VAL A 19 3.14 9.34 -10.23
N LEU A 20 3.83 10.49 -10.15
CA LEU A 20 3.62 11.59 -11.09
C LEU A 20 3.80 11.13 -12.54
N LYS A 21 4.88 10.40 -12.83
CA LYS A 21 5.18 9.91 -14.18
C LYS A 21 4.15 8.91 -14.70
N LYS A 22 3.61 8.06 -13.82
CA LYS A 22 2.76 6.93 -14.22
C LYS A 22 1.27 7.23 -14.16
N LEU A 23 0.85 8.07 -13.21
CA LEU A 23 -0.53 8.37 -12.91
C LEU A 23 -0.89 9.84 -13.19
N GLY A 24 0.10 10.73 -13.37
CA GLY A 24 -0.15 12.17 -13.50
C GLY A 24 -0.56 12.85 -12.20
N GLU A 25 -0.34 12.18 -11.06
CA GLU A 25 -0.74 12.65 -9.73
C GLU A 25 0.48 13.17 -8.97
N GLU A 26 0.38 14.41 -8.51
CA GLU A 26 1.40 15.02 -7.65
C GLU A 26 1.12 14.66 -6.19
N ILE A 27 2.12 14.08 -5.52
CA ILE A 27 2.04 13.72 -4.10
C ILE A 27 2.94 14.65 -3.30
N ASP A 28 2.34 15.33 -2.33
CA ASP A 28 2.99 16.38 -1.57
C ASP A 28 3.59 15.82 -0.26
N ASP A 29 2.83 14.99 0.46
CA ASP A 29 3.17 14.53 1.80
C ASP A 29 3.10 13.00 1.91
N LEU A 30 4.20 12.37 1.53
CA LEU A 30 4.34 10.92 1.58
C LEU A 30 4.82 10.48 2.98
N ILE A 31 3.94 9.85 3.76
CA ILE A 31 4.25 9.32 5.08
C ILE A 31 4.65 7.84 4.94
N GLU A 32 5.68 7.40 5.66
CA GLU A 32 6.13 6.00 5.68
C GLU A 32 5.65 5.33 6.96
N ASP A 33 5.15 4.10 6.86
CA ASP A 33 4.76 3.27 8.00
C ASP A 33 4.86 1.79 7.63
N ASN A 34 4.54 0.91 8.57
CA ASN A 34 4.49 -0.53 8.36
C ASN A 34 3.31 -1.19 9.09
N VAL A 35 2.91 -2.35 8.56
CA VAL A 35 1.94 -3.25 9.20
C VAL A 35 2.50 -4.66 9.24
N ILE A 36 2.00 -5.46 10.19
CA ILE A 36 2.29 -6.88 10.25
C ILE A 36 1.08 -7.64 9.73
N ILE A 37 1.28 -8.53 8.75
CA ILE A 37 0.24 -9.42 8.25
C ILE A 37 0.58 -10.87 8.56
N LEU A 38 -0.45 -11.72 8.71
CA LEU A 38 -0.28 -13.17 8.72
C LEU A 38 -0.54 -13.72 7.30
N ALA A 39 0.55 -13.93 6.58
CA ALA A 39 0.56 -14.58 5.28
C ALA A 39 0.29 -16.08 5.41
N ARG A 40 -0.34 -16.66 4.38
CA ARG A 40 -0.82 -18.04 4.45
C ARG A 40 0.31 -19.08 4.51
N VAL A 41 1.45 -18.80 3.88
CA VAL A 41 2.56 -19.76 3.72
C VAL A 41 3.79 -19.34 4.50
N SER A 42 4.13 -18.05 4.48
CA SER A 42 5.34 -17.51 5.09
C SER A 42 5.18 -17.08 6.55
N GLY A 43 3.96 -17.08 7.09
CA GLY A 43 3.71 -16.68 8.47
C GLY A 43 3.62 -15.16 8.63
N TYR A 44 4.14 -14.62 9.73
CA TYR A 44 4.10 -13.18 9.98
C TYR A 44 5.10 -12.43 9.11
N GLU A 45 4.64 -11.42 8.39
CA GLU A 45 5.48 -10.55 7.56
C GLU A 45 5.24 -9.08 7.88
N VAL A 46 6.32 -8.31 7.89
CA VAL A 46 6.27 -6.85 8.01
C VAL A 46 6.18 -6.26 6.61
N ILE A 47 5.16 -5.45 6.37
CA ILE A 47 4.90 -4.78 5.10
C ILE A 47 5.16 -3.30 5.28
N TYR A 48 6.14 -2.78 4.55
CA TYR A 48 6.43 -1.35 4.51
C TYR A 48 5.62 -0.69 3.40
N PHE A 49 5.08 0.48 3.71
CA PHE A 49 4.27 1.22 2.77
C PHE A 49 4.42 2.72 2.99
N PHE A 50 4.05 3.47 1.97
CA PHE A 50 3.87 4.89 2.04
C PHE A 50 2.41 5.26 1.80
N TYR A 51 1.96 6.39 2.32
CA TYR A 51 0.60 6.86 2.09
C TYR A 51 0.50 8.38 2.06
N ASP A 52 -0.52 8.87 1.37
CA ASP A 52 -0.99 10.26 1.39
C ASP A 52 -2.53 10.23 1.49
N ASN A 53 -3.05 10.53 2.68
CA ASN A 53 -4.50 10.53 2.94
C ASN A 53 -5.24 11.62 2.15
N LYS A 54 -4.59 12.75 1.83
CA LYS A 54 -5.23 13.84 1.08
C LYS A 54 -5.44 13.43 -0.37
N LYS A 55 -4.46 12.73 -0.95
CA LYS A 55 -4.53 12.20 -2.32
C LYS A 55 -5.22 10.83 -2.39
N LYS A 56 -5.51 10.22 -1.24
CA LYS A 56 -6.08 8.87 -1.09
C LYS A 56 -5.23 7.81 -1.79
N ILE A 57 -3.92 7.84 -1.55
CA ILE A 57 -2.95 6.93 -2.17
C ILE A 57 -2.24 6.14 -1.08
N VAL A 58 -2.09 4.84 -1.32
CA VAL A 58 -1.20 3.94 -0.57
C VAL A 58 -0.23 3.33 -1.57
N ILE A 59 1.05 3.29 -1.24
CA ILE A 59 2.12 2.71 -2.07
C ILE A 59 2.81 1.62 -1.26
N LEU A 60 2.78 0.37 -1.76
CA LEU A 60 3.58 -0.68 -1.14
C LEU A 60 5.03 -0.61 -1.61
N ASP A 61 5.95 -0.65 -0.66
CA ASP A 61 7.37 -0.68 -0.94
C ASP A 61 7.86 -2.12 -1.21
N GLN A 62 7.50 -2.64 -2.38
CA GLN A 62 7.97 -3.95 -2.85
C GLN A 62 9.32 -3.88 -3.57
N LEU A 63 9.90 -2.70 -3.74
CA LEU A 63 11.19 -2.53 -4.41
C LEU A 63 12.37 -2.80 -3.48
N ASN A 64 12.19 -2.58 -2.18
CA ASN A 64 13.21 -2.76 -1.16
C ASN A 64 12.88 -3.92 -0.19
N TYR A 65 11.66 -4.46 -0.27
CA TYR A 65 11.23 -5.61 0.51
C TYR A 65 10.70 -6.70 -0.41
N ASP A 66 11.50 -7.77 -0.56
CA ASP A 66 11.05 -9.02 -1.16
C ASP A 66 10.04 -9.67 -0.21
N LEU A 67 8.76 -9.59 -0.57
CA LEU A 67 7.71 -10.30 0.13
C LEU A 67 7.87 -11.80 -0.15
N ASN A 68 8.04 -12.62 0.89
CA ASN A 68 8.01 -14.08 0.73
C ASN A 68 6.59 -14.57 0.41
N THR A 69 5.59 -13.71 0.68
CA THR A 69 4.19 -13.90 0.30
C THR A 69 3.94 -13.68 -1.18
N ALA A 70 3.27 -14.62 -1.82
CA ALA A 70 2.72 -14.42 -3.15
C ALA A 70 1.68 -13.28 -3.14
N ILE A 71 1.83 -12.31 -4.04
CA ILE A 71 0.89 -11.20 -4.24
C ILE A 71 -0.34 -11.71 -5.01
N ASP A 72 -1.11 -12.57 -4.35
CA ASP A 72 -2.43 -13.01 -4.76
C ASP A 72 -3.52 -12.09 -4.20
N THR A 73 -4.74 -12.21 -4.72
CA THR A 73 -5.90 -11.41 -4.31
C THR A 73 -6.14 -11.45 -2.80
N THR A 74 -6.00 -12.61 -2.15
CA THR A 74 -6.24 -12.76 -0.72
C THR A 74 -5.20 -12.02 0.13
N ASN A 75 -3.92 -12.09 -0.24
CA ASN A 75 -2.87 -11.40 0.50
C ASN A 75 -2.92 -9.89 0.25
N ILE A 76 -3.28 -9.45 -0.96
CA ILE A 76 -3.53 -8.04 -1.27
C ILE A 76 -4.66 -7.48 -0.38
N GLU A 77 -5.78 -8.19 -0.27
CA GLU A 77 -6.91 -7.78 0.59
C GLU A 77 -6.51 -7.71 2.08
N LYS A 78 -5.71 -8.67 2.57
CA LYS A 78 -5.18 -8.66 3.94
C LYS A 78 -4.29 -7.44 4.21
N ILE A 79 -3.40 -7.12 3.27
CA ILE A 79 -2.52 -5.95 3.36
C ILE A 79 -3.36 -4.68 3.38
N ALA A 80 -4.28 -4.53 2.43
CA ALA A 80 -5.15 -3.37 2.33
C ALA A 80 -5.95 -3.17 3.62
N LYS A 81 -6.54 -4.24 4.18
CA LYS A 81 -7.23 -4.17 5.47
C LYS A 81 -6.31 -3.73 6.60
N ALA A 82 -5.14 -4.33 6.74
CA ALA A 82 -4.21 -4.00 7.80
C ALA A 82 -3.77 -2.53 7.74
N ILE A 83 -3.47 -2.03 6.53
CA ILE A 83 -3.12 -0.63 6.30
C ILE A 83 -4.31 0.28 6.63
N THR A 84 -5.49 0.01 6.08
CA THR A 84 -6.72 0.80 6.31
C THR A 84 -6.97 1.00 7.80
N VAL A 85 -6.90 -0.08 8.60
CA VAL A 85 -7.04 -0.01 10.07
C VAL A 85 -5.93 0.80 10.70
N LYS A 86 -4.68 0.60 10.28
CA LYS A 86 -3.49 1.26 10.84
C LYS A 86 -3.52 2.78 10.65
N ILE A 87 -3.90 3.25 9.46
CA ILE A 87 -3.90 4.68 9.12
C ILE A 87 -5.27 5.35 9.31
N GLY A 88 -6.26 4.61 9.83
CA GLY A 88 -7.58 5.13 10.18
C GLY A 88 -8.42 5.54 8.98
N ILE A 89 -8.30 4.83 7.85
CA ILE A 89 -9.20 5.03 6.71
C ILE A 89 -10.58 4.53 7.11
N GLU A 90 -11.57 5.43 7.05
CA GLU A 90 -12.95 5.05 7.27
C GLU A 90 -13.43 4.15 6.14
N LYS A 91 -14.31 3.20 6.50
CA LYS A 91 -14.79 2.19 5.55
C LYS A 91 -15.37 2.83 4.28
N GLU A 92 -16.17 3.87 4.44
CA GLU A 92 -16.84 4.58 3.34
C GLU A 92 -15.86 5.27 2.38
N GLU A 93 -14.63 5.55 2.84
CA GLU A 93 -13.61 6.23 2.04
C GLU A 93 -12.71 5.26 1.27
N LEU A 94 -12.68 3.98 1.64
CA LEU A 94 -11.74 3.01 1.11
C LEU A 94 -11.84 2.81 -0.40
N GLU A 95 -13.04 2.90 -0.96
CA GLU A 95 -13.25 2.74 -2.41
C GLU A 95 -12.59 3.86 -3.23
N ASP A 96 -12.35 5.01 -2.61
CA ASP A 96 -11.66 6.14 -3.23
C ASP A 96 -10.13 6.01 -3.13
N TYR A 97 -9.61 5.06 -2.33
CA TYR A 97 -8.17 4.86 -2.17
C TYR A 97 -7.59 4.01 -3.30
N LYS A 98 -6.45 4.48 -3.82
CA LYS A 98 -5.62 3.74 -4.77
C LYS A 98 -4.47 3.08 -4.05
N PHE A 99 -4.43 1.75 -4.08
CA PHE A 99 -3.28 0.98 -3.59
C PHE A 99 -2.36 0.66 -4.77
N ILE A 100 -1.13 1.15 -4.71
CA ILE A 100 -0.14 1.06 -5.77
C ILE A 100 0.91 0.03 -5.35
N PHE A 101 1.05 -1.02 -6.16
CA PHE A 101 1.98 -2.12 -5.97
C PHE A 101 3.02 -2.05 -7.07
N PHE A 102 4.31 -2.17 -6.74
CA PHE A 102 5.37 -2.14 -7.75
C PHE A 102 5.87 -3.53 -8.07
N LYS A 103 5.30 -4.14 -9.12
CA LYS A 103 5.80 -5.41 -9.66
C LYS A 103 6.81 -5.13 -10.76
N GLU A 104 8.06 -5.56 -10.57
CA GLU A 104 9.14 -5.37 -11.57
C GLU A 104 9.30 -3.89 -12.01
N LYS A 105 9.19 -2.94 -11.07
CA LYS A 105 9.23 -1.48 -11.33
C LYS A 105 8.06 -0.94 -12.20
N LYS A 106 7.03 -1.74 -12.46
CA LYS A 106 5.78 -1.28 -13.06
C LYS A 106 4.73 -1.12 -11.95
N PRO A 107 4.05 0.03 -11.86
CA PRO A 107 2.93 0.16 -10.95
C PRO A 107 1.78 -0.73 -11.43
N VAL A 108 1.21 -1.46 -10.49
CA VAL A 108 -0.08 -2.12 -10.57
C VAL A 108 -0.97 -1.38 -9.59
N ILE A 109 -2.06 -0.83 -10.08
CA ILE A 109 -3.00 -0.09 -9.25
C ILE A 109 -4.13 -1.03 -8.91
N HIS A 110 -4.49 -1.07 -7.64
CA HIS A 110 -5.61 -1.80 -7.12
C HIS A 110 -6.54 -0.83 -6.40
N THR A 111 -7.81 -0.93 -6.73
CA THR A 111 -8.90 -0.32 -5.96
C THR A 111 -9.73 -1.44 -5.37
N PHE A 112 -10.43 -1.14 -4.28
CA PHE A 112 -11.24 -2.13 -3.59
C PHE A 112 -12.68 -1.70 -3.56
N SER A 113 -13.58 -2.65 -3.77
CA SER A 113 -14.99 -2.47 -3.49
C SER A 113 -15.36 -3.20 -2.20
N ILE A 114 -16.26 -2.60 -1.45
CA ILE A 114 -16.79 -3.19 -0.23
C ILE A 114 -17.95 -4.11 -0.59
N VAL A 115 -17.79 -5.39 -0.29
CA VAL A 115 -18.81 -6.41 -0.58
C VAL A 115 -19.49 -6.99 0.65
N SER A 116 -19.01 -6.63 1.85
CA SER A 116 -19.63 -7.06 3.10
C SER A 116 -19.60 -5.96 4.16
N ASN A 117 -20.67 -5.91 4.97
CA ASN A 117 -20.73 -5.09 6.16
C ASN A 117 -19.95 -5.66 7.34
N GLN A 118 -19.50 -6.90 7.24
CA GLN A 118 -18.68 -7.55 8.26
C GLN A 118 -17.21 -7.35 7.92
N PHE A 119 -16.66 -6.20 8.28
CA PHE A 119 -15.22 -5.98 8.33
C PHE A 119 -14.71 -6.56 9.65
N ASN A 120 -14.39 -7.85 9.67
CA ASN A 120 -13.91 -8.52 10.89
C ASN A 120 -12.74 -9.46 10.57
N ASP A 121 -12.13 -10.05 11.59
CA ASP A 121 -10.92 -10.88 11.43
C ASP A 121 -11.11 -12.15 10.59
N LEU A 122 -12.37 -12.52 10.29
CA LEU A 122 -12.73 -13.74 9.58
C LEU A 122 -13.20 -13.47 8.14
N SER A 123 -13.65 -12.26 7.81
CA SER A 123 -14.02 -11.87 6.45
C SER A 123 -13.34 -10.56 6.03
N LEU A 124 -12.61 -10.62 4.91
CA LEU A 124 -11.88 -9.47 4.37
C LEU A 124 -12.82 -8.37 3.90
N GLY A 125 -14.04 -8.71 3.45
CA GLY A 125 -15.09 -7.75 3.11
C GLY A 125 -14.76 -6.84 1.93
N LEU A 126 -13.63 -7.09 1.27
CA LEU A 126 -13.10 -6.37 0.12
C LEU A 126 -13.11 -7.28 -1.09
N VAL A 127 -13.36 -6.70 -2.26
CA VAL A 127 -13.09 -7.32 -3.55
C VAL A 127 -12.13 -6.42 -4.30
N LEU A 128 -11.07 -7.05 -4.81
CA LEU A 128 -10.10 -6.40 -5.67
C LEU A 128 -10.72 -6.09 -7.04
N ASN A 129 -10.69 -4.82 -7.43
CA ASN A 129 -11.01 -4.43 -8.80
C ASN A 129 -9.71 -4.42 -9.62
N PRO A 130 -9.63 -5.22 -10.70
CA PRO A 130 -8.48 -5.25 -11.60
C PRO A 130 -8.38 -4.01 -12.50
#